data_AF-A0A1F9CF53-F1
#
_entry.id   AF-A0A1F9CF53-F1
#
_cell.length_a   1.000
_cell.length_b   1.000
_cell.length_c   1.000
_cell.angle_alpha   90.00
_cell.angle_beta   90.00
_cell.angle_gamma   90.00
#
_symmetry.space_group_name_H-M   'P 1'
#
loop_
_entity.id
_entity.type
_entity.pdbx_description
1 polymer ?
#
loop_
_entity_poly.entity_id
_entity_poly.type
_entity_poly.pdbx_seq_one_letter_code
_entity_poly.pdbx_strand_id
1 'polypeptide(L)'
;MASASVDFSKDRELTSYTREFSFRFVTAAIVAFVLLYIFTLKGTEALVRARVSQTLRAAVIADPEQLLSGRIRYDEFVNQRAHEVLARLWIRTATRLGLDLVVRVATTQGEILYPRLREWFPSELPVSQQTPLAPSTGVVSDLSSADRNTIARSNYRLMREGIVLDVRANINNNTWLANGFLLVYLLALLQVLWIQARRFVVRTEEEKLALAERLQREKAQRVGQIETELSRVRSRLSDVSRHEGEQMSRIEALEREKRQLEERLGGWSWEDAGELEMEVERLESQLRETQEEKTRQEEMIRELSKRIQQRRTPNVPRGKAREAELLDRRLHTLYKNLDFDQRVTADLISLGDDEALLRAEEAIKRLNDRDENLPIRRKVGGLERANVFELGFGAKGRIYYTHSHTEGGRMRIVLVGAKNTQEKDLAYLRRYRGPA
;
A
#
# COMPACT_ATOMS: atom_id res chain seq x y z
N MET A 1 -16.48 21.05 12.97
CA MET A 1 -15.16 20.66 12.43
C MET A 1 -14.89 19.20 12.78
N ALA A 2 -15.29 18.28 11.91
CA ALA A 2 -15.17 16.84 12.17
C ALA A 2 -13.82 16.33 11.65
N SER A 3 -13.00 15.86 12.58
CA SER A 3 -11.71 15.22 12.33
C SER A 3 -11.93 13.95 11.50
N ALA A 4 -11.53 13.98 10.23
CA ALA A 4 -11.33 12.79 9.43
C ALA A 4 -10.24 11.95 10.11
N SER A 5 -10.64 10.92 10.88
CA SER A 5 -9.72 9.88 11.32
C SER A 5 -9.38 9.03 10.11
N VAL A 6 -8.43 9.51 9.31
CA VAL A 6 -7.75 8.74 8.27
C VAL A 6 -7.22 7.48 8.93
N ASP A 7 -7.71 6.33 8.47
CA ASP A 7 -7.41 5.01 9.00
C ASP A 7 -5.97 4.61 8.60
N PHE A 8 -4.98 5.22 9.26
CA PHE A 8 -3.53 5.05 9.02
C PHE A 8 -3.05 3.58 9.09
N SER A 9 -3.87 2.68 9.65
CA SER A 9 -3.57 1.25 9.70
C SER A 9 -3.69 0.57 8.34
N LYS A 10 -4.70 0.95 7.54
CA LYS A 10 -4.87 0.43 6.16
C LYS A 10 -3.83 1.02 5.22
N ASP A 11 -3.48 2.29 5.39
CA ASP A 11 -2.41 2.92 4.60
C ASP A 11 -1.04 2.28 4.87
N ARG A 12 -0.76 1.80 6.10
CA ARG A 12 0.48 1.05 6.40
C ARG A 12 0.52 -0.33 5.75
N GLU A 13 -0.59 -1.06 5.73
CA GLU A 13 -0.64 -2.37 5.07
C GLU A 13 -0.55 -2.23 3.55
N LEU A 14 -1.26 -1.26 2.95
CA LEU A 14 -1.15 -0.96 1.51
C LEU A 14 0.24 -0.47 1.11
N THR A 15 0.92 0.34 1.94
CA THR A 15 2.30 0.78 1.66
C THR A 15 3.32 -0.36 1.79
N SER A 16 3.07 -1.36 2.64
CA SER A 16 3.95 -2.53 2.75
C SER A 16 3.83 -3.46 1.53
N TYR A 17 2.61 -3.79 1.10
CA TYR A 17 2.37 -4.62 -0.10
C TYR A 17 2.86 -3.95 -1.40
N THR A 18 2.70 -2.62 -1.51
CA THR A 18 3.16 -1.87 -2.69
C THR A 18 4.68 -1.72 -2.76
N ARG A 19 5.38 -1.63 -1.60
CA ARG A 19 6.85 -1.67 -1.56
C ARG A 19 7.41 -3.02 -1.99
N GLU A 20 6.81 -4.13 -1.54
CA GLU A 20 7.28 -5.46 -1.91
C GLU A 20 7.13 -5.74 -3.41
N PHE A 21 6.02 -5.32 -4.03
CA PHE A 21 5.81 -5.51 -5.47
C PHE A 21 6.79 -4.66 -6.31
N SER A 22 7.04 -3.42 -5.89
CA SER A 22 8.06 -2.54 -6.50
C SER A 22 9.46 -3.16 -6.41
N PHE A 23 9.84 -3.67 -5.24
CA PHE A 23 11.17 -4.25 -5.02
C PHE A 23 11.39 -5.53 -5.84
N ARG A 24 10.39 -6.43 -5.89
CA ARG A 24 10.46 -7.66 -6.70
C ARG A 24 10.58 -7.36 -8.19
N PHE A 25 9.89 -6.32 -8.67
CA PHE A 25 10.00 -5.93 -10.07
C PHE A 25 11.39 -5.32 -10.39
N VAL A 26 11.88 -4.41 -9.55
CA VAL A 26 13.20 -3.79 -9.77
C VAL A 26 14.31 -4.84 -9.74
N THR A 27 14.26 -5.77 -8.79
CA THR A 27 15.22 -6.89 -8.73
C THR A 27 15.11 -7.80 -9.95
N ALA A 28 13.90 -8.17 -10.38
CA ALA A 28 13.71 -8.94 -11.61
C ALA A 28 14.23 -8.20 -12.86
N ALA A 29 14.02 -6.88 -12.95
CA ALA A 29 14.50 -6.06 -14.06
C ALA A 29 16.04 -5.98 -14.10
N ILE A 30 16.69 -5.83 -12.93
CA ILE A 30 18.16 -5.84 -12.83
C ILE A 30 18.72 -7.22 -13.23
N VAL A 31 18.13 -8.31 -12.73
CA VAL A 31 18.57 -9.67 -13.08
C VAL A 31 18.38 -9.93 -14.58
N ALA A 32 17.22 -9.56 -15.13
CA ALA A 32 16.96 -9.68 -16.57
C ALA A 32 17.96 -8.86 -17.40
N PHE A 33 18.30 -7.65 -16.97
CA PHE A 33 19.32 -6.80 -17.59
C PHE A 33 20.69 -7.50 -17.62
N VAL A 34 21.15 -8.04 -16.49
CA VAL A 34 22.46 -8.73 -16.42
C VAL A 34 22.48 -9.95 -17.33
N LEU A 35 21.41 -10.75 -17.32
CA LEU A 35 21.28 -11.94 -18.17
C LEU A 35 21.27 -11.57 -19.66
N LEU A 36 20.48 -10.56 -20.05
CA LEU A 36 20.42 -10.07 -21.42
C LEU A 36 21.78 -9.55 -21.89
N TYR A 37 22.50 -8.80 -21.06
CA TYR A 37 23.82 -8.30 -21.40
C TYR A 37 24.83 -9.42 -21.64
N ILE A 38 24.92 -10.40 -20.72
CA ILE A 38 25.83 -11.55 -20.86
C ILE A 38 25.48 -12.37 -22.11
N PHE A 39 24.19 -12.62 -22.34
CA PHE A 39 23.74 -13.39 -23.49
C PHE A 39 24.05 -12.68 -24.81
N THR A 40 23.92 -11.35 -24.85
CA THR A 40 24.22 -10.55 -26.04
C THR A 40 25.72 -10.52 -26.33
N LEU A 41 26.56 -10.38 -25.29
CA LEU A 41 28.01 -10.43 -25.43
C LEU A 41 28.47 -11.81 -25.96
N LYS A 42 27.98 -12.90 -25.35
CA LYS A 42 28.33 -14.27 -25.78
C LYS A 42 27.76 -14.63 -27.14
N GLY A 43 26.55 -14.16 -27.45
CA GLY A 43 25.89 -14.34 -28.74
C GLY A 43 26.65 -13.65 -29.87
N THR A 44 27.11 -12.41 -29.64
CA THR A 44 27.91 -11.67 -30.62
C THR A 44 29.28 -12.32 -30.84
N GLU A 45 29.96 -12.80 -29.79
CA GLU A 45 31.19 -13.60 -29.91
C GLU A 45 30.98 -14.84 -30.79
N ALA A 46 29.90 -15.59 -30.55
CA ALA A 46 29.58 -16.80 -31.29
C ALA A 46 29.24 -16.51 -32.76
N LEU A 47 28.47 -15.44 -33.02
CA LEU A 47 28.07 -15.05 -34.37
C LEU A 47 29.27 -14.57 -35.19
N VAL A 48 30.16 -13.78 -34.59
CA VAL A 48 31.41 -13.35 -35.23
C VAL A 48 32.29 -14.56 -35.53
N ARG A 49 32.47 -15.47 -34.56
CA ARG A 49 33.25 -16.71 -34.76
C ARG A 49 32.70 -17.54 -35.92
N ALA A 50 31.39 -17.77 -35.93
CA ALA A 50 30.73 -18.54 -36.99
C ALA A 50 30.93 -17.88 -38.35
N ARG A 51 30.68 -16.57 -38.47
CA ARG A 51 30.78 -15.85 -39.74
C ARG A 51 32.20 -15.74 -40.27
N VAL A 52 33.19 -15.48 -39.41
CA VAL A 52 34.61 -15.49 -39.79
C VAL A 52 35.04 -16.88 -40.22
N SER A 53 34.72 -17.92 -39.45
CA SER A 53 35.09 -19.30 -39.78
C SER A 53 34.51 -19.76 -41.13
N GLN A 54 33.25 -19.42 -41.41
CA GLN A 54 32.59 -19.76 -42.67
C GLN A 54 33.21 -19.01 -43.86
N THR A 55 33.52 -17.73 -43.68
CA THR A 55 34.15 -16.90 -44.72
C THR A 55 35.57 -17.39 -45.02
N LEU A 56 36.33 -17.77 -44.00
CA LEU A 56 37.69 -18.28 -44.16
C LEU A 56 37.69 -19.66 -44.82
N ARG A 57 36.77 -20.55 -44.43
CA ARG A 57 36.57 -21.86 -45.10
C ARG A 57 36.26 -21.69 -46.58
N ALA A 58 35.33 -20.79 -46.92
CA ALA A 58 34.95 -20.54 -48.30
C ALA A 58 36.13 -19.96 -49.12
N ALA A 59 36.92 -19.06 -48.54
CA ALA A 59 38.07 -18.44 -49.20
C ALA A 59 39.24 -19.42 -49.42
N VAL A 60 39.44 -20.36 -48.51
CA VAL A 60 40.54 -21.36 -48.59
C VAL A 60 40.25 -22.45 -49.64
N ILE A 61 38.98 -22.71 -49.97
CA ILE A 61 38.58 -23.77 -50.92
C ILE A 61 38.52 -23.26 -52.38
N ALA A 62 38.59 -21.94 -52.62
CA ALA A 62 38.15 -21.33 -53.88
C ALA A 62 39.04 -21.57 -55.12
N ASP A 63 40.34 -21.89 -55.01
CA ASP A 63 41.25 -21.97 -56.18
C ASP A 63 42.22 -23.18 -56.17
N PRO A 64 41.74 -24.43 -56.34
CA PRO A 64 42.59 -25.62 -56.30
C PRO A 64 43.58 -25.72 -57.48
N GLU A 65 43.26 -25.17 -58.65
CA GLU A 65 44.08 -25.31 -59.87
C GLU A 65 45.43 -24.57 -59.80
N GLN A 66 45.46 -23.39 -59.16
CA GLN A 66 46.68 -22.59 -59.01
C GLN A 66 47.64 -23.17 -57.98
N LEU A 67 47.10 -23.89 -56.99
CA LEU A 67 47.85 -24.58 -55.95
C LEU A 67 48.46 -25.90 -56.46
N LEU A 68 47.72 -26.65 -57.28
CA LEU A 68 48.18 -27.90 -57.89
C LEU A 68 49.21 -27.68 -59.00
N SER A 69 49.19 -26.53 -59.66
CA SER A 69 50.18 -26.15 -60.68
C SER A 69 51.51 -25.63 -60.10
N GLY A 70 51.63 -25.53 -58.77
CA GLY A 70 52.85 -25.09 -58.08
C GLY A 70 53.24 -23.63 -58.34
N ARG A 71 52.30 -22.82 -58.85
CA ARG A 71 52.54 -21.40 -59.18
C ARG A 71 52.59 -20.52 -57.95
N ILE A 72 51.88 -20.92 -56.89
CA ILE A 72 51.80 -20.20 -55.61
C ILE A 72 51.99 -21.24 -54.50
N ARG A 73 52.73 -20.88 -53.45
CA ARG A 73 52.87 -21.74 -52.27
C ARG A 73 51.60 -21.70 -51.42
N TYR A 74 51.19 -22.85 -50.90
CA TYR A 74 49.95 -22.98 -50.12
C TYR A 74 49.92 -22.10 -48.87
N ASP A 75 51.07 -21.92 -48.20
CA ASP A 75 51.22 -21.06 -47.03
C ASP A 75 51.06 -19.57 -47.35
N GLU A 76 51.55 -19.13 -48.51
CA GLU A 76 51.39 -17.75 -48.99
C GLU A 76 49.95 -17.47 -49.44
N PHE A 77 49.31 -18.44 -50.11
CA PHE A 77 47.90 -18.36 -50.50
C PHE A 77 46.98 -18.24 -49.28
N VAL A 78 47.17 -19.08 -48.25
CA VAL A 78 46.40 -19.01 -47.00
C VAL A 78 46.63 -17.68 -46.28
N ASN A 79 47.87 -17.18 -46.24
CA ASN A 79 48.19 -15.90 -45.61
C ASN A 79 47.56 -14.71 -46.35
N GLN A 80 47.64 -14.67 -47.68
CA GLN A 80 47.05 -13.62 -48.50
C GLN A 80 45.52 -13.59 -48.35
N ARG A 81 44.86 -14.76 -48.46
CA ARG A 81 43.41 -14.86 -48.30
C ARG A 81 42.95 -14.57 -46.86
N ALA A 82 43.70 -15.01 -45.85
CA ALA A 82 43.42 -14.66 -44.46
C ALA A 82 43.55 -13.14 -44.23
N HIS A 83 44.58 -12.51 -44.79
CA HIS A 83 44.76 -11.06 -44.72
C HIS A 83 43.65 -10.30 -45.46
N GLU A 84 43.22 -10.75 -46.65
CA GLU A 84 42.08 -10.17 -47.39
C GLU A 84 40.76 -10.26 -46.61
N VAL A 85 40.50 -11.38 -45.94
CA VAL A 85 39.30 -11.56 -45.12
C VAL A 85 39.36 -10.65 -43.88
N LEU A 86 40.51 -10.58 -43.21
CA LEU A 86 40.73 -9.73 -42.03
C LEU A 86 40.75 -8.23 -42.37
N ALA A 87 41.18 -7.85 -43.57
CA ALA A 87 41.19 -6.48 -44.07
C ALA A 87 39.79 -5.96 -44.43
N ARG A 88 38.76 -6.82 -44.45
CA ARG A 88 37.37 -6.38 -44.69
C ARG A 88 36.93 -5.36 -43.66
N LEU A 89 36.25 -4.32 -44.14
CA LEU A 89 35.84 -3.14 -43.36
C LEU A 89 35.15 -3.50 -42.04
N TRP A 90 34.26 -4.48 -42.02
CA TRP A 90 33.54 -4.85 -40.79
C TRP A 90 34.44 -5.47 -39.70
N ILE A 91 35.48 -6.23 -40.07
CA ILE A 91 36.45 -6.81 -39.12
C ILE A 91 37.40 -5.73 -38.62
N ARG A 92 37.81 -4.80 -39.49
CA ARG A 92 38.63 -3.64 -39.12
C ARG A 92 37.89 -2.69 -38.16
N THR A 93 36.59 -2.48 -38.37
CA THR A 93 35.78 -1.68 -37.44
C THR A 93 35.55 -2.43 -36.13
N ALA A 94 35.30 -3.74 -36.17
CA ALA A 94 35.12 -4.56 -34.98
C ALA A 94 36.39 -4.63 -34.10
N THR A 95 37.57 -4.79 -34.71
CA THR A 95 38.86 -4.78 -34.00
C THR A 95 39.18 -3.41 -33.40
N ARG A 96 38.88 -2.30 -34.11
CA ARG A 96 38.97 -0.94 -33.55
C ARG A 96 38.02 -0.70 -32.37
N LEU A 97 36.86 -1.35 -32.39
CA LEU A 97 35.88 -1.32 -31.30
C LEU A 97 36.25 -2.23 -30.11
N GLY A 98 37.37 -2.96 -30.21
CA GLY A 98 37.96 -3.75 -29.13
C GLY A 98 37.69 -5.25 -29.18
N LEU A 99 37.21 -5.78 -30.32
CA LEU A 99 37.15 -7.23 -30.53
C LEU A 99 38.57 -7.80 -30.66
N ASP A 100 38.95 -8.71 -29.74
CA ASP A 100 40.17 -9.51 -29.88
C ASP A 100 39.86 -10.74 -30.73
N LEU A 101 40.37 -10.76 -31.96
CA LEU A 101 40.17 -11.83 -32.92
C LEU A 101 41.50 -12.53 -33.17
N VAL A 102 41.65 -13.72 -32.58
CA VAL A 102 42.79 -14.60 -32.80
C VAL A 102 42.39 -15.68 -33.79
N VAL A 103 42.86 -15.55 -35.03
CA VAL A 103 42.69 -16.57 -36.08
C VAL A 103 43.95 -17.42 -36.12
N ARG A 104 43.80 -18.73 -35.94
CA ARG A 104 44.87 -19.72 -36.12
C ARG A 104 44.44 -20.73 -37.17
N VAL A 105 45.25 -20.86 -38.21
CA VAL A 105 45.07 -21.89 -39.24
C VAL A 105 46.21 -22.88 -39.05
N ALA A 106 45.89 -24.13 -38.73
CA ALA A 106 46.87 -25.19 -38.53
C ALA A 106 46.50 -26.44 -39.33
N THR A 107 47.50 -27.23 -39.70
CA THR A 107 47.28 -28.58 -40.24
C THR A 107 46.85 -29.53 -39.11
N THR A 108 46.28 -30.69 -39.46
CA THR A 108 45.97 -31.75 -38.47
C THR A 108 47.20 -32.24 -37.70
N GLN A 109 48.40 -32.04 -38.23
CA GLN A 109 49.67 -32.36 -37.57
C GLN A 109 50.20 -31.23 -36.67
N GLY A 110 49.47 -30.12 -36.55
CA GLY A 110 49.84 -28.98 -35.70
C GLY A 110 50.79 -27.96 -36.35
N GLU A 111 51.04 -28.06 -37.67
CA GLU A 111 51.85 -27.09 -38.40
C GLU A 111 51.03 -25.79 -38.59
N ILE A 112 51.51 -24.67 -38.04
CA ILE A 112 50.81 -23.38 -38.06
C ILE A 112 51.04 -22.70 -39.42
N LEU A 113 49.97 -22.56 -40.21
CA LEU A 113 49.98 -21.89 -41.51
C LEU A 113 49.71 -20.38 -41.38
N TYR A 114 49.01 -19.95 -40.33
CA TYR A 114 48.72 -18.54 -40.04
C TYR A 114 48.58 -18.27 -38.53
N PRO A 115 49.14 -17.17 -37.99
CA PRO A 115 49.97 -16.14 -38.66
C PRO A 115 51.42 -16.64 -38.88
N ARG A 116 52.09 -16.15 -39.94
CA ARG A 116 53.52 -16.43 -40.15
C ARG A 116 54.32 -15.82 -38.98
N LEU A 117 55.01 -16.65 -38.21
CA LEU A 117 55.82 -16.31 -37.02
C LEU A 117 56.99 -15.32 -37.26
N ARG A 118 57.08 -14.66 -38.42
CA ARG A 118 58.19 -13.75 -38.76
C ARG A 118 58.06 -12.35 -38.13
N GLU A 119 56.88 -11.95 -37.65
CA GLU A 119 56.64 -10.58 -37.17
C GLU A 119 56.62 -10.41 -35.63
N TRP A 120 56.65 -11.49 -34.83
CA TRP A 120 56.52 -11.37 -33.37
C TRP A 120 57.83 -11.55 -32.57
N PHE A 121 58.95 -11.92 -33.19
CA PHE A 121 60.23 -11.95 -32.46
C PHE A 121 61.03 -10.68 -32.76
N PRO A 122 61.14 -9.71 -31.82
CA PRO A 122 62.24 -8.76 -31.87
C PRO A 122 63.54 -9.57 -31.79
N SER A 123 64.27 -9.56 -32.90
CA SER A 123 65.49 -10.32 -33.10
C SER A 123 66.62 -9.79 -32.21
N GLU A 124 66.77 -10.37 -31.03
CA GLU A 124 68.07 -10.43 -30.34
C GLU A 124 68.66 -11.85 -30.49
N LEU A 125 69.11 -12.18 -31.70
CA LEU A 125 70.08 -13.26 -31.91
C LEU A 125 71.09 -12.85 -33.00
N PRO A 126 72.38 -13.22 -32.81
CA PRO A 126 73.52 -12.54 -33.42
C PRO A 126 73.65 -12.73 -34.93
N VAL A 127 74.04 -11.62 -35.58
CA VAL A 127 74.39 -11.48 -36.99
C VAL A 127 75.58 -12.36 -37.33
N SER A 128 75.33 -13.58 -37.80
CA SER A 128 76.31 -14.35 -38.59
C SER A 128 75.65 -15.52 -39.32
N GLN A 129 74.79 -15.18 -40.28
CA GLN A 129 74.49 -15.94 -41.51
C GLN A 129 73.29 -15.25 -42.21
N GLN A 130 73.50 -14.02 -42.67
CA GLN A 130 72.61 -13.41 -43.66
C GLN A 130 73.07 -13.87 -45.04
N THR A 131 72.44 -14.91 -45.56
CA THR A 131 72.39 -15.12 -47.01
C THR A 131 71.36 -14.13 -47.56
N PRO A 132 71.70 -13.28 -48.54
CA PRO A 132 70.75 -12.30 -49.07
C PRO A 132 69.71 -13.02 -49.92
N LEU A 133 68.46 -13.13 -49.43
CA LEU A 133 67.32 -13.45 -50.26
C LEU A 133 66.42 -12.23 -50.41
N ALA A 134 66.22 -11.87 -51.68
CA ALA A 134 65.52 -10.74 -52.26
C ALA A 134 64.06 -10.57 -51.77
N PRO A 135 63.46 -9.38 -51.96
CA PRO A 135 62.06 -9.11 -51.61
C PRO A 135 61.13 -9.86 -52.56
N SER A 136 60.40 -10.85 -52.07
CA SER A 136 59.45 -11.64 -52.86
C SER A 136 58.08 -10.96 -52.92
N THR A 137 57.84 -10.20 -53.98
CA THR A 137 56.50 -9.83 -54.43
C THR A 137 55.89 -11.00 -55.21
N GLY A 138 55.02 -11.79 -54.54
CA GLY A 138 53.79 -12.46 -55.00
C GLY A 138 53.62 -13.18 -56.35
N VAL A 139 54.53 -13.10 -57.31
CA VAL A 139 54.49 -13.88 -58.56
C VAL A 139 55.93 -14.27 -58.88
N VAL A 140 56.30 -15.50 -58.53
CA VAL A 140 57.64 -16.01 -58.84
C VAL A 140 57.64 -16.55 -60.27
N SER A 141 57.69 -15.65 -61.24
CA SER A 141 57.63 -15.98 -62.68
C SER A 141 58.85 -16.76 -63.19
N ASP A 142 59.96 -16.77 -62.42
CA ASP A 142 61.26 -17.31 -62.86
C ASP A 142 61.67 -18.64 -62.19
N LEU A 143 60.73 -19.42 -61.65
CA LEU A 143 61.02 -20.76 -61.10
C LEU A 143 61.16 -21.81 -62.21
N SER A 144 62.22 -22.62 -62.12
CA SER A 144 62.42 -23.80 -62.96
C SER A 144 61.25 -24.78 -62.82
N SER A 145 60.94 -25.56 -63.86
CA SER A 145 59.88 -26.57 -63.83
C SER A 145 60.08 -27.61 -62.71
N ALA A 146 61.34 -27.87 -62.33
CA ALA A 146 61.69 -28.70 -61.17
C ALA A 146 61.20 -28.10 -59.85
N ASP A 147 61.42 -26.80 -59.64
CA ASP A 147 61.01 -26.08 -58.43
C ASP A 147 59.48 -26.02 -58.30
N ARG A 148 58.78 -25.76 -59.42
CA ARG A 148 57.31 -25.78 -59.45
C ARG A 148 56.72 -27.15 -59.07
N ASN A 149 57.36 -28.24 -59.49
CA ASN A 149 56.92 -29.59 -59.11
C ASN A 149 57.14 -29.87 -57.61
N THR A 150 58.25 -29.39 -57.04
CA THR A 150 58.49 -29.52 -55.59
C THR A 150 57.47 -28.73 -54.76
N ILE A 151 57.08 -27.54 -55.22
CA ILE A 151 56.05 -26.70 -54.60
C ILE A 151 54.66 -27.33 -54.76
N ALA A 152 54.33 -27.88 -55.94
CA ALA A 152 53.07 -28.59 -56.15
C ALA A 152 52.95 -29.82 -55.24
N ARG A 153 54.05 -30.56 -55.05
CA ARG A 153 54.08 -31.75 -54.17
C ARG A 153 53.92 -31.39 -52.69
N SER A 154 54.53 -30.30 -52.23
CA SER A 154 54.34 -29.82 -50.86
C SER A 154 52.91 -29.28 -50.63
N ASN A 155 52.37 -28.54 -51.59
CA ASN A 155 50.98 -28.09 -51.57
C ASN A 155 49.99 -29.26 -51.50
N TYR A 156 50.21 -30.31 -52.30
CA TYR A 156 49.36 -31.51 -52.29
C TYR A 156 49.41 -32.24 -50.94
N ARG A 157 50.59 -32.29 -50.31
CA ARG A 157 50.76 -32.87 -48.97
C ARG A 157 49.92 -32.11 -47.94
N LEU A 158 50.03 -30.78 -47.93
CA LEU A 158 49.29 -29.90 -47.00
C LEU A 158 47.77 -29.94 -47.22
N MET A 159 47.32 -30.04 -48.48
CA MET A 159 45.89 -30.20 -48.79
C MET A 159 45.33 -31.56 -48.32
N ARG A 160 46.12 -32.64 -48.43
CA ARG A 160 45.71 -33.98 -48.01
C ARG A 160 45.64 -34.14 -46.49
N GLU A 161 46.51 -33.43 -45.76
CA GLU A 161 46.56 -33.48 -44.29
C GLU A 161 45.31 -32.85 -43.64
N GLY A 162 44.57 -32.01 -44.36
CA GLY A 162 43.36 -31.37 -43.86
C GLY A 162 43.67 -30.19 -42.92
N ILE A 163 42.77 -29.21 -42.92
CA ILE A 163 42.98 -27.93 -42.25
C ILE A 163 42.06 -27.84 -41.04
N VAL A 164 42.65 -27.57 -39.87
CA VAL A 164 41.92 -27.23 -38.66
C VAL A 164 41.96 -25.71 -38.47
N LEU A 165 40.77 -25.12 -38.45
CA LEU A 165 40.57 -23.69 -38.29
C LEU A 165 40.14 -23.40 -36.85
N ASP A 166 41.05 -22.87 -36.03
CA ASP A 166 40.73 -22.37 -34.69
C ASP A 166 40.56 -20.84 -34.75
N VAL A 167 39.31 -20.39 -34.71
CA VAL A 167 38.97 -18.97 -34.66
C VAL A 167 38.47 -18.65 -33.27
N ARG A 168 39.24 -17.86 -32.52
CA ARG A 168 38.84 -17.35 -31.21
C ARG A 168 38.49 -15.88 -31.33
N ALA A 169 37.25 -15.56 -30.99
CA ALA A 169 36.77 -14.20 -30.82
C ALA A 169 36.47 -14.00 -29.34
N ASN A 170 37.08 -12.99 -28.73
CA ASN A 170 36.84 -12.60 -27.34
C ASN A 170 36.56 -11.11 -27.29
N ILE A 171 35.47 -10.72 -26.64
CA ILE A 171 35.13 -9.31 -26.42
C ILE A 171 35.50 -8.99 -24.97
N ASN A 172 36.57 -8.21 -24.79
CA ASN A 172 36.96 -7.79 -23.45
C ASN A 172 35.91 -6.82 -22.87
N ASN A 173 35.70 -6.88 -21.55
CA ASN A 173 34.66 -6.16 -20.83
C ASN A 173 34.88 -4.63 -20.77
N ASN A 174 36.03 -4.13 -21.22
CA ASN A 174 36.35 -2.70 -21.25
C ASN A 174 36.47 -2.14 -22.68
N THR A 175 35.82 -2.79 -23.64
CA THR A 175 35.89 -2.39 -25.05
C THR A 175 34.76 -1.42 -25.38
N TRP A 176 34.94 -0.59 -26.40
CA TRP A 176 33.91 0.36 -26.84
C TRP A 176 32.62 -0.36 -27.22
N LEU A 177 32.72 -1.57 -27.78
CA LEU A 177 31.58 -2.41 -28.10
C LEU A 177 30.82 -2.86 -26.84
N ALA A 178 31.54 -3.38 -25.83
CA ALA A 178 30.96 -3.81 -24.57
C ALA A 178 30.31 -2.64 -23.81
N ASN A 179 31.00 -1.49 -23.75
CA ASN A 179 30.50 -0.27 -23.13
C ASN A 179 29.28 0.29 -23.89
N GLY A 180 29.27 0.20 -25.22
CA GLY A 180 28.13 0.59 -26.05
C GLY A 180 26.89 -0.26 -25.77
N PHE A 181 27.04 -1.59 -25.70
CA PHE A 181 25.94 -2.46 -25.30
C PHE A 181 25.47 -2.14 -23.89
N LEU A 182 26.39 -1.96 -22.93
CA LEU A 182 26.05 -1.60 -21.56
C LEU A 182 25.24 -0.30 -21.51
N LEU A 183 25.66 0.74 -22.25
CA LEU A 183 24.95 2.02 -22.31
C LEU A 183 23.53 1.86 -22.87
N VAL A 184 23.37 1.12 -23.97
CA VAL A 184 22.05 0.88 -24.58
C VAL A 184 21.13 0.14 -23.61
N TYR A 185 21.63 -0.90 -22.96
CA TYR A 185 20.84 -1.62 -21.97
C TYR A 185 20.55 -0.76 -20.73
N LEU A 186 21.48 0.11 -20.32
CA LEU A 186 21.28 1.01 -19.18
C LEU A 186 20.16 1.99 -19.48
N LEU A 187 20.16 2.58 -20.68
CA LEU A 187 19.08 3.45 -21.16
C LEU A 187 17.75 2.71 -21.24
N ALA A 188 17.74 1.47 -21.74
CA ALA A 188 16.54 0.64 -21.80
C ALA A 188 16.00 0.33 -20.39
N LEU A 189 16.87 -0.03 -19.44
CA LEU A 189 16.50 -0.26 -18.04
C LEU A 189 15.91 1.01 -17.41
N LEU A 190 16.55 2.15 -17.62
CA LEU A 190 16.10 3.44 -17.09
C LEU A 190 14.75 3.84 -17.71
N GLN A 191 14.54 3.56 -19.00
CA GLN A 191 13.26 3.80 -19.67
C GLN A 191 12.15 2.91 -19.11
N VAL A 192 12.41 1.62 -18.88
CA VAL A 192 11.44 0.69 -18.26
C VAL A 192 11.07 1.17 -16.85
N LEU A 193 12.07 1.51 -16.03
CA LEU A 193 11.86 2.04 -14.69
C LEU A 193 11.08 3.36 -14.72
N TRP A 194 11.38 4.27 -15.65
CA TRP A 194 10.68 5.54 -15.79
C TRP A 194 9.22 5.36 -16.18
N ILE A 195 8.91 4.48 -17.16
CA ILE A 195 7.53 4.17 -17.55
C ILE A 195 6.74 3.62 -16.37
N GLN A 196 7.35 2.71 -15.61
CA GLN A 196 6.68 2.09 -14.48
C GLN A 196 6.49 3.05 -13.30
N ALA A 197 7.50 3.87 -12.99
CA ALA A 197 7.39 4.93 -12.00
C ALA A 197 6.27 5.92 -12.39
N ARG A 198 6.19 6.31 -13.66
CA ARG A 198 5.12 7.18 -14.16
C ARG A 198 3.74 6.53 -14.02
N ARG A 199 3.60 5.25 -14.40
CA ARG A 199 2.35 4.50 -14.22
C ARG A 199 1.94 4.39 -12.75
N PHE A 200 2.90 4.27 -11.85
CA PHE A 200 2.64 4.22 -10.42
C PHE A 200 2.13 5.56 -9.89
N VAL A 201 2.81 6.67 -10.22
CA VAL A 201 2.40 8.02 -9.78
C VAL A 201 0.97 8.32 -10.22
N VAL A 202 0.63 8.07 -11.49
CA VAL A 202 -0.72 8.32 -12.03
C VAL A 202 -1.79 7.55 -11.25
N ARG A 203 -1.57 6.27 -10.95
CA ARG A 203 -2.53 5.47 -10.17
C ARG A 203 -2.75 6.02 -8.77
N THR A 204 -1.69 6.48 -8.11
CA THR A 204 -1.82 7.06 -6.76
C THR A 204 -2.55 8.41 -6.76
N GLU A 205 -2.46 9.18 -7.85
CA GLU A 205 -3.20 10.43 -7.99
C GLU A 205 -4.69 10.18 -8.25
N GLU A 206 -5.02 9.21 -9.09
CA GLU A 206 -6.41 8.79 -9.33
C GLU A 206 -7.11 8.31 -8.06
N GLU A 207 -6.42 7.53 -7.22
CA GLU A 207 -6.97 7.07 -5.94
C GLU A 207 -7.22 8.23 -4.97
N LYS A 208 -6.31 9.21 -4.91
CA LYS A 208 -6.48 10.41 -4.08
C LYS A 208 -7.65 11.26 -4.54
N LEU A 209 -7.82 11.44 -5.86
CA LEU A 209 -8.95 12.15 -6.44
C LEU A 209 -10.26 11.42 -6.15
N ALA A 210 -10.29 10.09 -6.32
CA ALA A 210 -11.46 9.28 -6.02
C ALA A 210 -11.87 9.33 -4.53
N LEU A 211 -10.89 9.36 -3.62
CA LEU A 211 -11.16 9.55 -2.19
C LEU A 211 -11.72 10.95 -1.88
N ALA A 212 -11.17 11.99 -2.51
CA ALA A 212 -11.67 13.35 -2.37
C ALA A 212 -13.12 13.48 -2.86
N GLU A 213 -13.45 12.88 -4.01
CA GLU A 213 -14.81 12.83 -4.51
C GLU A 213 -15.76 12.09 -3.56
N ARG A 214 -15.34 10.94 -3.01
CA ARG A 214 -16.16 10.18 -2.05
C ARG A 214 -16.48 11.01 -0.81
N LEU A 215 -15.48 11.71 -0.26
CA LEU A 215 -15.67 12.59 0.88
C LEU A 215 -16.61 13.76 0.56
N GLN A 216 -16.53 14.33 -0.64
CA GLN A 216 -17.48 15.36 -1.06
C GLN A 216 -18.90 14.81 -1.20
N ARG A 217 -19.07 13.64 -1.81
CA ARG A 217 -20.39 12.99 -1.95
C ARG A 217 -21.00 12.65 -0.59
N GLU A 218 -20.20 12.14 0.35
CA GLU A 218 -20.67 11.86 1.71
C GLU A 218 -21.10 13.14 2.44
N LYS A 219 -20.33 14.23 2.30
CA LYS A 219 -20.73 15.54 2.85
C LYS A 219 -22.02 16.05 2.23
N ALA A 220 -22.17 15.97 0.91
CA ALA A 220 -23.39 16.37 0.22
C ALA A 220 -24.60 15.56 0.68
N GLN A 221 -24.45 14.24 0.87
CA GLN A 221 -25.50 13.38 1.42
C GLN A 221 -25.88 13.77 2.84
N ARG A 222 -24.90 14.05 3.72
CA ARG A 222 -25.17 14.50 5.09
C ARG A 222 -25.88 15.86 5.13
N VAL A 223 -25.49 16.79 4.26
CA VAL A 223 -26.17 18.10 4.14
C VAL A 223 -27.61 17.89 3.69
N GLY A 224 -27.85 17.06 2.67
CA GLY A 224 -29.21 16.75 2.22
C GLY A 224 -30.07 16.10 3.31
N GLN A 225 -29.51 15.16 4.10
CA GLN A 225 -30.22 14.57 5.24
C GLN A 225 -30.60 15.62 6.29
N ILE A 226 -29.66 16.49 6.66
CA ILE A 226 -29.91 17.59 7.61
C ILE A 226 -31.01 18.53 7.10
N GLU A 227 -31.02 18.86 5.81
CA GLU A 227 -32.06 19.69 5.19
C GLU A 227 -33.44 19.02 5.27
N THR A 228 -33.52 17.71 5.01
CA THR A 228 -34.79 16.96 5.15
C THR A 228 -35.26 16.84 6.61
N GLU A 229 -34.34 16.74 7.57
CA GLU A 229 -34.69 16.74 8.99
C GLU A 229 -35.16 18.12 9.44
N LEU A 230 -34.49 19.18 9.01
CA LEU A 230 -34.89 20.57 9.27
C LEU A 230 -36.27 20.88 8.69
N SER A 231 -36.57 20.42 7.47
CA SER A 231 -37.89 20.63 6.86
C SER A 231 -38.97 19.88 7.64
N ARG A 232 -38.72 18.64 8.07
CA ARG A 232 -39.63 17.87 8.94
C ARG A 232 -39.86 18.57 10.28
N VAL A 233 -38.80 19.04 10.94
CA VAL A 233 -38.92 19.75 12.22
C VAL A 233 -39.73 21.03 12.05
N ARG A 234 -39.47 21.81 10.99
CA ARG A 234 -40.27 23.01 10.68
C ARG A 234 -41.74 22.69 10.46
N SER A 235 -42.06 21.63 9.71
CA SER A 235 -43.46 21.22 9.48
C SER A 235 -44.16 20.82 10.78
N ARG A 236 -43.49 20.06 11.65
CA ARG A 236 -44.03 19.70 12.97
C ARG A 236 -44.24 20.92 13.85
N LEU A 237 -43.31 21.86 13.84
CA LEU A 237 -43.44 23.09 14.61
C LEU A 237 -44.65 23.91 14.12
N SER A 238 -44.87 24.02 12.81
CA SER A 238 -46.05 24.70 12.28
C SER A 238 -47.36 24.00 12.65
N ASP A 239 -47.38 22.67 12.70
CA ASP A 239 -48.57 21.91 13.11
C ASP A 239 -48.87 22.11 14.61
N VAL A 240 -47.83 22.08 15.45
CA VAL A 240 -47.97 22.36 16.89
C VAL A 240 -48.45 23.79 17.13
N SER A 241 -47.87 24.78 16.46
CA SER A 241 -48.31 26.17 16.59
C SER A 241 -49.77 26.38 16.15
N ARG A 242 -50.28 25.61 15.18
CA ARG A 242 -51.70 25.61 14.82
C ARG A 242 -52.56 25.03 15.94
N HIS A 243 -52.18 23.88 16.50
CA HIS A 243 -52.91 23.29 17.62
C HIS A 243 -52.89 24.16 18.88
N GLU A 244 -51.78 24.84 19.19
CA GLU A 244 -51.73 25.81 20.29
C GLU A 244 -52.71 26.96 20.06
N GLY A 245 -52.81 27.48 18.83
CA GLY A 245 -53.81 28.50 18.48
C GLY A 245 -55.27 28.00 18.60
N GLU A 246 -55.54 26.77 18.18
CA GLU A 246 -56.86 26.13 18.37
C GLU A 246 -57.20 25.94 19.84
N GLN A 247 -56.23 25.54 20.67
CA GLN A 247 -56.41 25.39 22.11
C GLN A 247 -56.65 26.74 22.78
N MET A 248 -55.89 27.78 22.40
CA MET A 248 -56.06 29.12 22.94
C MET A 248 -57.46 29.68 22.62
N SER A 249 -57.93 29.49 21.38
CA SER A 249 -59.29 29.94 21.00
C SER A 249 -60.40 29.16 21.72
N ARG A 250 -60.20 27.87 22.02
CA ARG A 250 -61.12 27.10 22.89
C ARG A 250 -61.11 27.62 24.33
N ILE A 251 -59.94 27.93 24.88
CA ILE A 251 -59.84 28.51 26.24
C ILE A 251 -60.56 29.86 26.28
N GLU A 252 -60.35 30.74 25.31
CA GLU A 252 -61.06 32.02 25.22
C GLU A 252 -62.58 31.86 25.05
N ALA A 253 -63.04 30.83 24.34
CA ALA A 253 -64.46 30.51 24.24
C ALA A 253 -65.03 30.05 25.60
N LEU A 254 -64.34 29.13 26.28
CA LEU A 254 -64.73 28.64 27.61
C LEU A 254 -64.70 29.75 28.66
N GLU A 255 -63.73 30.67 28.62
CA GLU A 255 -63.71 31.83 29.52
C GLU A 255 -64.87 32.80 29.27
N ARG A 256 -65.30 32.95 28.01
CA ARG A 256 -66.48 33.76 27.68
C ARG A 256 -67.76 33.10 28.14
N GLU A 257 -67.90 31.78 27.91
CA GLU A 257 -69.03 31.00 28.42
C GLU A 257 -69.08 31.03 29.95
N LYS A 258 -67.94 30.88 30.62
CA LYS A 258 -67.84 30.98 32.07
C LYS A 258 -68.30 32.36 32.56
N ARG A 259 -67.85 33.45 31.94
CA ARG A 259 -68.31 34.81 32.30
C ARG A 259 -69.81 34.98 32.09
N GLN A 260 -70.36 34.46 31.00
CA GLN A 260 -71.81 34.50 30.74
C GLN A 260 -72.60 33.69 31.78
N LEU A 261 -72.06 32.54 32.21
CA LEU A 261 -72.65 31.73 33.26
C LEU A 261 -72.57 32.43 34.63
N GLU A 262 -71.44 33.04 34.98
CA GLU A 262 -71.26 33.83 36.21
C GLU A 262 -72.21 35.04 36.25
N GLU A 263 -72.40 35.75 35.14
CA GLU A 263 -73.40 36.83 35.02
C GLU A 263 -74.84 36.33 35.15
N ARG A 264 -75.16 35.16 34.57
CA ARG A 264 -76.47 34.51 34.77
C ARG A 264 -76.68 34.12 36.23
N LEU A 265 -75.67 33.52 36.86
CA LEU A 265 -75.70 33.15 38.30
C LEU A 265 -75.88 34.35 39.22
N GLY A 266 -75.32 35.52 38.89
CA GLY A 266 -75.49 36.75 39.66
C GLY A 266 -76.91 37.34 39.62
N GLY A 267 -77.78 36.86 38.72
CA GLY A 267 -79.15 37.34 38.55
C GLY A 267 -80.26 36.48 39.17
N TRP A 268 -79.94 35.32 39.76
CA TRP A 268 -80.94 34.33 40.20
C TRP A 268 -81.17 34.42 41.72
N SER A 269 -82.43 34.54 42.14
CA SER A 269 -82.88 34.65 43.54
C SER A 269 -83.35 33.28 44.05
N TRP A 270 -82.75 32.79 45.15
CA TRP A 270 -83.07 31.69 46.10
C TRP A 270 -83.99 30.48 45.76
N GLU A 271 -84.78 30.44 44.69
CA GLU A 271 -85.66 29.30 44.32
C GLU A 271 -85.01 28.31 43.34
N ASP A 272 -83.99 28.71 42.59
CA ASP A 272 -83.33 27.86 41.57
C ASP A 272 -82.12 27.04 42.09
N ALA A 273 -81.89 27.04 43.42
CA ALA A 273 -80.78 26.34 44.05
C ALA A 273 -80.76 24.81 43.77
N GLY A 274 -81.93 24.21 43.55
CA GLY A 274 -82.04 22.78 43.25
C GLY A 274 -81.60 22.40 41.82
N GLU A 275 -81.78 23.28 40.84
CA GLU A 275 -81.33 23.01 39.46
C GLU A 275 -79.82 23.22 39.32
N LEU A 276 -79.26 24.16 40.09
CA LEU A 276 -77.82 24.36 40.23
C LEU A 276 -77.12 23.19 40.91
N GLU A 277 -77.73 22.56 41.92
CA GLU A 277 -77.15 21.40 42.58
C GLU A 277 -77.05 20.20 41.63
N MET A 278 -78.06 20.00 40.77
CA MET A 278 -78.02 18.97 39.71
C MET A 278 -76.96 19.27 38.64
N GLU A 279 -76.79 20.53 38.24
CA GLU A 279 -75.77 20.90 37.26
C GLU A 279 -74.35 20.83 37.84
N VAL A 280 -74.17 21.17 39.12
CA VAL A 280 -72.90 20.97 39.84
C VAL A 280 -72.58 19.47 39.94
N GLU A 281 -73.56 18.63 40.26
CA GLU A 281 -73.37 17.17 40.30
C GLU A 281 -72.99 16.61 38.91
N ARG A 282 -73.60 17.13 37.84
CA ARG A 282 -73.25 16.78 36.45
C ARG A 282 -71.81 17.19 36.11
N LEU A 283 -71.41 18.41 36.46
CA LEU A 283 -70.07 18.93 36.22
C LEU A 283 -69.02 18.20 37.07
N GLU A 284 -69.33 17.85 38.32
CA GLU A 284 -68.47 17.02 39.17
C GLU A 284 -68.31 15.61 38.59
N SER A 285 -69.39 15.02 38.05
CA SER A 285 -69.31 13.72 37.37
C SER A 285 -68.42 13.79 36.13
N GLN A 286 -68.54 14.84 35.31
CA GLN A 286 -67.67 15.04 34.14
C GLN A 286 -66.21 15.31 34.54
N LEU A 287 -65.99 16.03 35.65
CA LEU A 287 -64.65 16.25 36.19
C LEU A 287 -64.04 14.94 36.70
N ARG A 288 -64.82 14.09 37.39
CA ARG A 288 -64.37 12.76 37.81
C ARG A 288 -64.02 11.88 36.62
N GLU A 289 -64.85 11.85 35.58
CA GLU A 289 -64.57 11.07 34.36
C GLU A 289 -63.28 11.52 33.68
N THR A 290 -63.07 12.83 33.53
CA THR A 290 -61.83 13.36 32.95
C THR A 290 -60.60 13.15 33.84
N GLN A 291 -60.77 13.19 35.17
CA GLN A 291 -59.71 12.85 36.13
C GLN A 291 -59.34 11.37 36.01
N GLU A 292 -60.33 10.47 35.88
CA GLU A 292 -60.11 9.05 35.65
C GLU A 292 -59.41 8.80 34.31
N GLU A 293 -59.82 9.46 33.23
CA GLU A 293 -59.13 9.37 31.94
C GLU A 293 -57.67 9.83 32.03
N LYS A 294 -57.39 10.93 32.74
CA LYS A 294 -56.01 11.37 33.00
C LYS A 294 -55.22 10.33 33.78
N THR A 295 -55.79 9.73 34.83
CA THR A 295 -55.09 8.66 35.57
C THR A 295 -54.79 7.45 34.68
N ARG A 296 -55.73 7.03 33.82
CA ARG A 296 -55.50 5.95 32.84
C ARG A 296 -54.41 6.32 31.84
N GLN A 297 -54.40 7.57 31.35
CA GLN A 297 -53.36 8.05 30.45
C GLN A 297 -51.99 8.10 31.14
N GLU A 298 -51.91 8.55 32.39
CA GLU A 298 -50.68 8.56 33.18
C GLU A 298 -50.16 7.15 33.48
N GLU A 299 -51.05 6.19 33.76
CA GLU A 299 -50.71 4.78 33.92
C GLU A 299 -50.20 4.19 32.60
N MET A 300 -50.85 4.50 31.49
CA MET A 300 -50.40 4.10 30.16
C MET A 300 -49.04 4.71 29.81
N ILE A 301 -48.79 5.98 30.17
CA ILE A 301 -47.49 6.63 30.03
C ILE A 301 -46.44 5.96 30.93
N ARG A 302 -46.79 5.62 32.18
CA ARG A 302 -45.90 4.87 33.09
C ARG A 302 -45.56 3.50 32.52
N GLU A 303 -46.54 2.79 31.96
CA GLU A 303 -46.33 1.48 31.37
C GLU A 303 -45.53 1.55 30.07
N LEU A 304 -45.82 2.52 29.19
CA LEU A 304 -45.03 2.80 27.99
C LEU A 304 -43.60 3.18 28.35
N SER A 305 -43.41 4.01 29.38
CA SER A 305 -42.09 4.37 29.91
C SER A 305 -41.36 3.14 30.44
N LYS A 306 -42.03 2.25 31.17
CA LYS A 306 -41.48 0.97 31.65
C LYS A 306 -41.11 0.05 30.48
N ARG A 307 -41.93 -0.05 29.43
CA ARG A 307 -41.64 -0.83 28.22
C ARG A 307 -40.47 -0.24 27.43
N ILE A 308 -40.36 1.09 27.34
CA ILE A 308 -39.22 1.77 26.72
C ILE A 308 -37.96 1.56 27.56
N GLN A 309 -38.04 1.61 28.90
CA GLN A 309 -36.91 1.34 29.78
C GLN A 309 -36.43 -0.11 29.64
N GLN A 310 -37.35 -1.07 29.62
CA GLN A 310 -37.06 -2.49 29.39
C GLN A 310 -36.43 -2.73 28.00
N ARG A 311 -36.83 -1.98 26.96
CA ARG A 311 -36.21 -2.04 25.62
C ARG A 311 -34.88 -1.27 25.52
N ARG A 312 -34.65 -0.26 26.37
CA ARG A 312 -33.42 0.55 26.39
C ARG A 312 -32.30 -0.10 27.19
N THR A 313 -32.62 -0.89 28.20
CA THR A 313 -31.62 -1.77 28.85
C THR A 313 -31.24 -2.87 27.87
N PRO A 314 -29.99 -2.95 27.38
CA PRO A 314 -29.57 -4.15 26.65
C PRO A 314 -29.78 -5.35 27.57
N ASN A 315 -30.37 -6.41 27.02
CA ASN A 315 -30.70 -7.63 27.74
C ASN A 315 -29.42 -8.28 28.28
N VAL A 316 -28.99 -7.89 29.47
CA VAL A 316 -27.89 -8.54 30.19
C VAL A 316 -28.51 -9.78 30.85
N PRO A 317 -28.11 -11.01 30.46
CA PRO A 317 -28.66 -12.23 31.05
C PRO A 317 -28.45 -12.20 32.57
N ARG A 318 -29.46 -12.62 33.34
CA ARG A 318 -29.49 -12.58 34.82
C ARG A 318 -28.23 -13.12 35.52
N GLY A 319 -27.44 -13.99 34.87
CA GLY A 319 -26.13 -14.44 35.38
C GLY A 319 -25.07 -13.34 35.41
N LYS A 320 -24.98 -12.51 34.36
CA LYS A 320 -24.01 -11.40 34.24
C LYS A 320 -24.29 -10.24 35.19
N ALA A 321 -25.53 -10.09 35.66
CA ALA A 321 -25.88 -9.09 36.67
C ALA A 321 -25.26 -9.39 38.05
N ARG A 322 -25.21 -10.67 38.44
CA ARG A 322 -24.53 -11.09 39.69
C ARG A 322 -23.02 -10.95 39.58
N GLU A 323 -22.46 -11.29 38.43
CA GLU A 323 -21.03 -11.08 38.15
C GLU A 323 -20.66 -9.58 38.20
N ALA A 324 -21.52 -8.71 37.69
CA ALA A 324 -21.33 -7.25 37.75
C ALA A 324 -21.29 -6.74 39.19
N GLU A 325 -22.19 -7.23 40.05
CA GLU A 325 -22.26 -6.81 41.44
C GLU A 325 -21.06 -7.34 42.27
N LEU A 326 -20.61 -8.57 42.00
CA LEU A 326 -19.40 -9.12 42.63
C LEU A 326 -18.14 -8.35 42.20
N LEU A 327 -18.03 -8.03 40.91
CA LEU A 327 -16.93 -7.25 40.36
C LEU A 327 -16.92 -5.83 40.92
N ASP A 328 -18.09 -5.20 41.05
CA ASP A 328 -18.25 -3.87 41.64
C ASP A 328 -17.72 -3.82 43.09
N ARG A 329 -18.14 -4.78 43.92
CA ARG A 329 -17.65 -4.89 45.31
C ARG A 329 -16.15 -5.14 45.36
N ARG A 330 -15.61 -5.97 44.46
CA ARG A 330 -14.17 -6.25 44.37
C ARG A 330 -13.38 -4.99 44.03
N LEU A 331 -13.81 -4.23 43.01
CA LEU A 331 -13.15 -3.02 42.55
C LEU A 331 -13.11 -1.94 43.63
N HIS A 332 -14.24 -1.70 44.31
CA HIS A 332 -14.31 -0.74 45.42
C HIS A 332 -13.47 -1.15 46.64
N THR A 333 -13.29 -2.45 46.88
CA THR A 333 -12.47 -2.96 47.99
C THR A 333 -10.97 -2.84 47.69
N LEU A 334 -10.55 -3.17 46.47
CA LEU A 334 -9.14 -3.22 46.07
C LEU A 334 -8.55 -1.83 45.72
N TYR A 335 -9.35 -0.95 45.10
CA TYR A 335 -8.86 0.31 44.55
C TYR A 335 -9.44 1.52 45.29
N LYS A 336 -8.95 1.77 46.51
CA LYS A 336 -9.47 2.81 47.40
C LYS A 336 -9.28 4.25 46.89
N ASN A 337 -8.38 4.47 45.92
CA ASN A 337 -8.09 5.78 45.36
C ASN A 337 -8.91 6.08 44.08
N LEU A 338 -9.73 5.12 43.63
CA LEU A 338 -10.51 5.20 42.41
C LEU A 338 -12.01 5.15 42.72
N ASP A 339 -12.76 6.03 42.07
CA ASP A 339 -14.22 5.95 41.99
C ASP A 339 -14.62 5.29 40.68
N PHE A 340 -15.54 4.32 40.72
CA PHE A 340 -16.04 3.66 39.53
C PHE A 340 -17.47 4.10 39.22
N ASP A 341 -17.74 4.47 37.97
CA ASP A 341 -19.11 4.66 37.50
C ASP A 341 -19.78 3.29 37.32
N GLN A 342 -21.09 3.20 37.58
CA GLN A 342 -21.86 1.96 37.52
C GLN A 342 -21.81 1.29 36.15
N ARG A 343 -21.53 2.06 35.09
CA ARG A 343 -21.38 1.56 33.74
C ARG A 343 -20.05 0.82 33.50
N VAL A 344 -19.00 1.12 34.27
CA VAL A 344 -17.67 0.53 34.12
C VAL A 344 -17.68 -0.98 34.35
N THR A 345 -18.46 -1.45 35.32
CA THR A 345 -18.57 -2.88 35.64
C THR A 345 -19.27 -3.65 34.52
N ALA A 346 -20.32 -3.07 33.95
CA ALA A 346 -21.02 -3.62 32.80
C ALA A 346 -20.12 -3.63 31.55
N ASP A 347 -19.35 -2.56 31.36
CA ASP A 347 -18.41 -2.44 30.24
C ASP A 347 -17.27 -3.48 30.35
N LEU A 348 -16.70 -3.68 31.54
CA LEU A 348 -15.68 -4.70 31.82
C LEU A 348 -16.20 -6.12 31.50
N ILE A 349 -17.43 -6.44 31.89
CA ILE A 349 -18.06 -7.72 31.54
C ILE A 349 -18.32 -7.84 30.04
N SER A 350 -18.63 -6.73 29.38
CA SER A 350 -18.89 -6.72 27.93
C SER A 350 -17.63 -6.95 27.10
N LEU A 351 -16.44 -6.68 27.63
CA LEU A 351 -15.18 -7.00 26.97
C LEU A 351 -15.01 -8.50 26.77
N GLY A 352 -15.46 -9.33 27.73
CA GLY A 352 -15.59 -10.80 27.63
C GLY A 352 -14.31 -11.60 27.30
N ASP A 353 -13.19 -10.92 27.11
CA ASP A 353 -11.88 -11.47 26.78
C ASP A 353 -10.99 -11.37 28.02
N ASP A 354 -10.61 -12.53 28.57
CA ASP A 354 -9.84 -12.63 29.81
C ASP A 354 -8.49 -11.90 29.73
N GLU A 355 -7.87 -11.86 28.55
CA GLU A 355 -6.61 -11.15 28.33
C GLU A 355 -6.82 -9.62 28.35
N ALA A 356 -7.94 -9.15 27.81
CA ALA A 356 -8.32 -7.75 27.83
C ALA A 356 -8.73 -7.30 29.24
N LEU A 357 -9.43 -8.14 29.99
CA LEU A 357 -9.79 -7.93 31.39
C LEU A 357 -8.55 -7.82 32.27
N LEU A 358 -7.59 -8.74 32.13
CA LEU A 358 -6.35 -8.72 32.90
C LEU A 358 -5.55 -7.43 32.64
N ARG A 359 -5.43 -7.02 31.37
CA ARG A 359 -4.76 -5.77 31.01
C ARG A 359 -5.52 -4.53 31.46
N ALA A 360 -6.86 -4.56 31.44
CA ALA A 360 -7.68 -3.48 31.97
C ALA A 360 -7.45 -3.34 33.48
N GLU A 361 -7.44 -4.45 34.22
CA GLU A 361 -7.21 -4.48 35.66
C GLU A 361 -5.79 -4.03 36.02
N GLU A 362 -4.78 -4.42 35.24
CA GLU A 362 -3.42 -3.91 35.40
C GLU A 362 -3.35 -2.39 35.20
N ALA A 363 -4.04 -1.86 34.17
CA ALA A 363 -4.10 -0.41 33.93
C ALA A 363 -4.84 0.33 35.05
N ILE A 364 -5.92 -0.24 35.59
CA ILE A 364 -6.65 0.30 36.75
C ILE A 364 -5.76 0.30 37.99
N LYS A 365 -5.00 -0.77 38.23
CA LYS A 365 -4.05 -0.84 39.33
C LYS A 365 -2.96 0.24 39.24
N ARG A 366 -2.34 0.41 38.06
CA ARG A 366 -1.34 1.46 37.85
C ARG A 366 -1.93 2.87 38.04
N LEU A 367 -3.20 3.07 37.67
CA LEU A 367 -3.92 4.32 37.91
C LEU A 367 -4.16 4.57 39.41
N ASN A 368 -4.52 3.52 40.16
CA ASN A 368 -4.70 3.59 41.61
C ASN A 368 -3.39 3.90 42.35
N ASP A 369 -2.27 3.35 41.87
CA ASP A 369 -0.94 3.50 42.44
C ASP A 369 -0.26 4.84 42.04
N ARG A 370 -0.93 5.65 41.20
CA ARG A 370 -0.48 6.97 40.72
C ARG A 370 0.90 6.94 40.05
N ASP A 371 1.14 5.93 39.22
CA ASP A 371 2.39 5.82 38.46
C ASP A 371 2.53 7.00 37.47
N GLU A 372 3.65 7.73 37.55
CA GLU A 372 3.94 8.88 36.68
C GLU A 372 4.21 8.46 35.22
N ASN A 373 4.53 7.19 34.97
CA ASN A 373 4.84 6.65 33.63
C ASN A 373 3.64 6.04 32.90
N LEU A 374 2.41 6.44 33.24
CA LEU A 374 1.23 5.98 32.53
C LEU A 374 1.24 6.47 31.06
N PRO A 375 0.94 5.60 30.07
CA PRO A 375 0.81 5.98 28.67
C PRO A 375 -0.50 6.76 28.44
N ILE A 376 -0.59 7.95 29.04
CA ILE A 376 -1.71 8.88 28.88
C ILE A 376 -1.72 9.30 27.42
N ARG A 377 -2.71 8.83 26.67
CA ARG A 377 -2.69 8.91 25.20
C ARG A 377 -3.05 10.31 24.69
N ARG A 378 -3.91 11.03 25.44
CA ARG A 378 -4.36 12.42 25.18
C ARG A 378 -5.50 12.83 26.13
N LYS A 379 -5.66 14.15 26.35
CA LYS A 379 -6.92 14.75 26.81
C LYS A 379 -7.96 14.64 25.68
N VAL A 380 -9.16 14.15 25.96
CA VAL A 380 -10.20 14.01 24.92
C VAL A 380 -10.76 15.40 24.61
N GLY A 381 -10.25 16.02 23.53
CA GLY A 381 -10.69 17.34 23.08
C GLY A 381 -12.13 17.33 22.53
N GLY A 382 -12.89 18.39 22.82
CA GLY A 382 -14.27 18.58 22.32
C GLY A 382 -15.38 18.40 23.37
N LEU A 383 -15.03 18.25 24.65
CA LEU A 383 -15.98 18.38 25.76
C LEU A 383 -15.71 19.71 26.47
N GLU A 384 -16.63 20.66 26.37
CA GLU A 384 -16.47 22.02 26.91
C GLU A 384 -16.44 22.09 28.44
N ARG A 385 -16.78 21.00 29.15
CA ARG A 385 -17.06 21.03 30.60
C ARG A 385 -16.52 19.86 31.43
N ALA A 386 -15.80 18.89 30.86
CA ALA A 386 -15.23 17.76 31.62
C ALA A 386 -13.80 17.44 31.18
N ASN A 387 -12.85 17.46 32.12
CA ASN A 387 -11.45 17.09 31.88
C ASN A 387 -11.31 15.56 31.86
N VAL A 388 -11.75 14.93 30.76
CA VAL A 388 -11.67 13.47 30.57
C VAL A 388 -10.37 13.10 29.84
N PHE A 389 -9.65 12.14 30.40
CA PHE A 389 -8.40 11.59 29.90
C PHE A 389 -8.61 10.18 29.36
N GLU A 390 -7.85 9.84 28.31
CA GLU A 390 -7.87 8.53 27.67
C GLU A 390 -6.58 7.76 28.01
N LEU A 391 -6.72 6.63 28.68
CA LEU A 391 -5.64 5.67 28.93
C LEU A 391 -5.82 4.46 28.00
N GLY A 392 -4.80 4.12 27.22
CA GLY A 392 -4.83 2.92 26.38
C GLY A 392 -4.39 1.69 27.16
N PHE A 393 -5.10 0.56 27.03
CA PHE A 393 -4.65 -0.74 27.53
C PHE A 393 -4.73 -1.81 26.44
N GLY A 394 -3.68 -2.63 26.33
CA GLY A 394 -3.55 -3.63 25.26
C GLY A 394 -3.57 -3.05 23.83
N ALA A 395 -3.88 -3.89 22.84
CA ALA A 395 -3.88 -3.48 21.43
C ALA A 395 -5.12 -2.64 21.03
N LYS A 396 -6.24 -2.79 21.75
CA LYS A 396 -7.56 -2.25 21.33
C LYS A 396 -8.41 -1.66 22.46
N GLY A 397 -7.97 -1.71 23.72
CA GLY A 397 -8.72 -1.23 24.89
C GLY A 397 -8.41 0.23 25.26
N ARG A 398 -9.39 0.92 25.84
CA ARG A 398 -9.30 2.31 26.32
C ARG A 398 -10.08 2.48 27.62
N ILE A 399 -9.48 3.15 28.61
CA ILE A 399 -10.12 3.55 29.85
C ILE A 399 -10.27 5.07 29.82
N TYR A 400 -11.47 5.56 30.09
CA TYR A 400 -11.76 6.99 30.21
C TYR A 400 -11.90 7.35 31.69
N TYR A 401 -11.07 8.28 32.15
CA TYR A 401 -11.09 8.74 33.54
C TYR A 401 -11.09 10.26 33.63
N THR A 402 -11.60 10.79 34.74
CA THR A 402 -11.58 12.21 35.07
C THR A 402 -10.94 12.41 36.43
N HIS A 403 -10.28 13.55 36.62
CA HIS A 403 -9.90 13.98 37.96
C HIS A 403 -11.13 14.56 38.65
N SER A 404 -11.43 14.09 39.86
CA SER A 404 -12.43 14.76 40.69
C SER A 404 -11.81 16.01 41.32
N HIS A 405 -12.53 17.14 41.30
CA HIS A 405 -12.11 18.39 41.93
C HIS A 405 -12.33 18.41 43.45
N THR A 406 -12.95 17.36 44.02
CA THR A 406 -13.12 17.22 45.47
C THR A 406 -11.77 16.99 46.16
N GLU A 407 -11.60 17.52 47.38
CA GLU A 407 -10.35 17.66 48.18
C GLU A 407 -9.54 16.37 48.50
N GLY A 408 -9.79 15.24 47.82
CA GLY A 408 -9.05 13.98 47.95
C GLY A 408 -8.23 13.57 46.73
N GLY A 409 -8.28 14.31 45.61
CA GLY A 409 -7.53 13.97 44.40
C GLY A 409 -7.82 12.56 43.86
N ARG A 410 -9.04 12.05 44.10
CA ARG A 410 -9.47 10.73 43.62
C ARG A 410 -9.76 10.79 42.12
N MET A 411 -9.34 9.76 41.39
CA MET A 411 -9.61 9.65 39.97
C MET A 411 -10.89 8.84 39.78
N ARG A 412 -11.80 9.33 38.94
CA ARG A 412 -13.03 8.62 38.63
C ARG A 412 -12.93 7.98 37.26
N ILE A 413 -13.12 6.67 37.18
CA ILE A 413 -13.23 5.95 35.92
C ILE A 413 -14.68 6.03 35.46
N VAL A 414 -14.89 6.57 34.26
CA VAL A 414 -16.21 6.83 33.70
C VAL A 414 -16.65 5.68 32.80
N LEU A 415 -15.73 5.16 31.96
CA LEU A 415 -16.03 4.13 30.96
C LEU A 415 -14.79 3.27 30.68
N VAL A 416 -15.03 2.04 30.25
CA VAL A 416 -14.01 1.16 29.69
C VAL A 416 -14.50 0.69 28.32
N GLY A 417 -13.75 0.98 27.27
CA GLY A 417 -14.18 0.73 25.90
C GLY A 417 -13.19 -0.10 25.11
N ALA A 418 -13.69 -0.81 24.11
CA ALA A 418 -12.87 -1.42 23.05
C ALA A 418 -12.90 -0.53 21.79
N LYS A 419 -12.02 -0.80 20.82
CA LYS A 419 -11.98 -0.07 19.53
C LYS A 419 -13.37 0.02 18.85
N ASN A 420 -14.20 -1.00 19.02
CA ASN A 420 -15.53 -1.08 18.38
C ASN A 420 -16.62 -0.26 19.11
N THR A 421 -16.42 0.10 20.37
CA THR A 421 -17.38 0.89 21.16
C THR A 421 -17.05 2.39 21.17
N GLN A 422 -15.90 2.78 20.62
CA GLN A 422 -15.36 4.14 20.68
C GLN A 422 -16.35 5.24 20.29
N GLU A 423 -17.14 5.06 19.23
CA GLU A 423 -18.12 6.08 18.81
C GLU A 423 -19.28 6.23 19.81
N LYS A 424 -19.76 5.10 20.37
CA LYS A 424 -20.79 5.09 21.42
C LYS A 424 -20.27 5.68 22.72
N ASP A 425 -19.02 5.40 23.05
CA ASP A 425 -18.37 5.88 24.27
C ASP A 425 -18.15 7.39 24.20
N LEU A 426 -17.69 7.91 23.06
CA LEU A 426 -17.57 9.35 22.82
C LEU A 426 -18.94 10.06 22.83
N ALA A 427 -19.98 9.45 22.26
CA ALA A 427 -21.33 10.00 22.30
C ALA A 427 -21.88 10.09 23.73
N TYR A 428 -21.55 9.11 24.58
CA TYR A 428 -21.91 9.13 26.00
C TYR A 428 -21.12 10.19 26.76
N LEU A 429 -19.81 10.28 26.55
CA LEU A 429 -18.96 11.30 27.19
C LEU A 429 -19.45 12.72 26.87
N ARG A 430 -19.91 13.00 25.65
CA ARG A 430 -20.50 14.31 25.30
C ARG A 430 -21.76 14.66 26.10
N ARG A 431 -22.52 13.65 26.53
CA ARG A 431 -23.72 13.83 27.37
C ARG A 431 -23.42 13.77 28.86
N TYR A 432 -22.25 13.24 29.22
CA TYR A 432 -21.80 13.10 30.60
C TYR A 432 -21.53 14.49 31.18
N ARG A 433 -22.45 14.92 32.06
CA ARG A 433 -22.26 16.08 32.90
C ARG A 433 -21.51 15.56 34.12
N GLY A 434 -20.24 15.94 34.25
CA GLY A 434 -19.46 15.61 35.45
C GLY A 434 -20.20 16.05 36.72
N PRO A 435 -19.95 15.41 37.86
CA PRO A 435 -20.46 15.92 39.14
C PRO A 435 -19.97 17.35 39.34
N ALA A 436 -20.87 18.23 39.77
CA ALA A 436 -20.54 19.59 40.19
C ALA A 436 -19.65 19.56 41.44
#